data_AF-A0A936C409-F1
#
_entry.id   AF-A0A936C409-F1
#
_cell.length_a   1.000
_cell.length_b   1.000
_cell.length_c   1.000
_cell.angle_alpha   90.00
_cell.angle_beta   90.00
_cell.angle_gamma   90.00
#
_symmetry.space_group_name_H-M   'P 1'
#
loop_
_entity.id
_entity.type
_entity.pdbx_description
1 polymer ?
#
loop_
_entity_poly.entity_id
_entity_poly.type
_entity_poly.pdbx_seq_one_letter_code
_entity_poly.pdbx_strand_id
1 'polypeptide(L)'
;MQGDARQTLAAMPTPDKAATESFVASVFPDANFGDPSGADLSCTYVRGDTVIAGCFPGLRILGASEVAIDRPSRLPSKFIAAQGTTLLHAMHSVVDWFAFAIWEDGVLRRSLSVSPDNGVIEDVGERFAFETPYWDGAHPAVDPQEESGSYPLAFHPLELGEATLREFLGFELEGYVDPALLKPEHIAMFKFEPSKSTPVLLDAKPWWKFW
;
A
#
# COMPACT_ATOMS: atom_id res chain seq x y z
N MET A 1 10.69 -21.18 -7.97
CA MET A 1 9.39 -20.63 -7.54
C MET A 1 9.67 -19.66 -6.41
N GLN A 2 9.74 -18.37 -6.74
CA GLN A 2 9.70 -17.29 -5.75
C GLN A 2 8.31 -17.29 -5.10
N GLY A 3 8.25 -16.99 -3.80
CA GLY A 3 7.06 -17.14 -2.97
C GLY A 3 5.85 -16.41 -3.56
N ASP A 4 4.78 -17.16 -3.77
CA ASP A 4 3.51 -16.63 -4.23
C ASP A 4 2.80 -15.98 -3.04
N ALA A 5 2.77 -14.64 -3.01
CA ALA A 5 2.16 -13.87 -1.92
C ALA A 5 0.70 -14.25 -1.69
N ARG A 6 -0.04 -14.54 -2.77
CA ARG A 6 -1.42 -15.01 -2.71
C ARG A 6 -1.52 -16.36 -2.01
N GLN A 7 -0.65 -17.31 -2.31
CA GLN A 7 -0.63 -18.61 -1.62
C GLN A 7 -0.29 -18.46 -0.14
N THR A 8 0.70 -17.63 0.18
CA THR A 8 1.08 -17.35 1.57
C THR A 8 -0.09 -16.76 2.34
N LEU A 9 -0.79 -15.76 1.79
CA LEU A 9 -1.93 -15.12 2.44
C LEU A 9 -3.15 -16.05 2.53
N ALA A 10 -3.41 -16.87 1.50
CA ALA A 10 -4.50 -17.85 1.51
C ALA A 10 -4.35 -18.92 2.61
N ALA A 11 -3.13 -19.16 3.09
CA ALA A 11 -2.86 -20.05 4.23
C ALA A 11 -3.23 -19.42 5.59
N MET A 12 -3.73 -18.18 5.62
CA MET A 12 -4.10 -17.44 6.83
C MET A 12 -2.98 -17.41 7.88
N PRO A 13 -1.77 -16.96 7.51
CA PRO A 13 -0.60 -17.03 8.38
C PRO A 13 -0.74 -16.02 9.52
N THR A 14 -0.15 -16.36 10.66
CA THR A 14 0.04 -15.40 11.76
C THR A 14 1.36 -14.65 11.53
N PRO A 15 1.39 -13.31 11.65
CA PRO A 15 2.64 -12.57 11.49
C PRO A 15 3.61 -12.87 12.64
N ASP A 16 4.89 -13.01 12.31
CA ASP A 16 5.96 -13.10 13.30
C ASP A 16 6.26 -11.72 13.87
N LYS A 17 5.96 -11.51 15.16
CA LYS A 17 6.13 -10.22 15.83
C LYS A 17 7.58 -9.75 15.81
N ALA A 18 8.54 -10.59 16.19
CA ALA A 18 9.94 -10.20 16.29
C ALA A 18 10.55 -9.90 14.92
N ALA A 19 10.20 -10.71 13.91
CA ALA A 19 10.61 -10.44 12.52
C ALA A 19 9.99 -9.14 12.01
N THR A 20 8.72 -8.86 12.35
CA THR A 20 8.04 -7.62 11.94
C THR A 20 8.66 -6.39 12.57
N GLU A 21 8.94 -6.41 13.88
CA GLU A 21 9.63 -5.32 14.58
C GLU A 21 11.02 -5.07 13.97
N SER A 22 11.80 -6.13 13.71
CA SER A 22 13.12 -6.01 13.06
C SER A 22 13.03 -5.45 11.64
N PHE A 23 12.02 -5.84 10.87
CA PHE A 23 11.79 -5.32 9.53
C PHE A 23 11.44 -3.82 9.56
N VAL A 24 10.49 -3.41 10.41
CA VAL A 24 10.11 -2.00 10.55
C VAL A 24 11.30 -1.15 11.00
N ALA A 25 12.08 -1.61 11.99
CA ALA A 25 13.28 -0.91 12.43
C ALA A 25 14.34 -0.78 11.33
N SER A 26 14.42 -1.74 10.40
CA SER A 26 15.35 -1.65 9.26
C SER A 26 14.92 -0.63 8.20
N VAL A 27 13.61 -0.43 8.00
CA VAL A 27 13.06 0.52 7.02
C VAL A 27 12.97 1.93 7.61
N PHE A 28 12.76 2.05 8.91
CA PHE A 28 12.61 3.31 9.64
C PHE A 28 13.59 3.38 10.82
N PRO A 29 14.91 3.44 10.58
CA PRO A 29 15.93 3.39 11.64
C PRO A 29 15.88 4.59 12.60
N ASP A 30 15.36 5.73 12.15
CA ASP A 30 15.26 6.96 12.95
C ASP A 30 13.90 7.12 13.65
N ALA A 31 12.94 6.23 13.39
CA ALA A 31 11.62 6.30 13.98
C ALA A 31 11.62 5.71 15.40
N ASN A 32 11.00 6.43 16.33
CA ASN A 32 10.78 5.94 17.68
C ASN A 32 9.33 5.46 17.82
N PHE A 33 9.08 4.17 17.59
CA PHE A 33 7.77 3.56 17.77
C PHE A 33 7.55 3.11 19.21
N GLY A 34 6.29 3.13 19.67
CA GLY A 34 5.89 2.44 20.90
C GLY A 34 5.76 0.93 20.68
N ASP A 35 5.24 0.22 21.68
CA ASP A 35 4.88 -1.19 21.53
C ASP A 35 3.84 -1.35 20.40
N PRO A 36 4.03 -2.27 19.44
CA PRO A 36 3.08 -2.44 18.35
C PRO A 36 1.73 -2.96 18.86
N SER A 37 0.66 -2.38 18.34
CA SER A 37 -0.72 -2.81 18.58
C SER A 37 -1.23 -3.73 17.46
N GLY A 38 -2.37 -4.40 17.67
CA GLY A 38 -2.99 -5.25 16.66
C GLY A 38 -3.66 -4.44 15.55
N ALA A 39 -3.55 -4.94 14.31
CA ALA A 39 -4.25 -4.46 13.13
C ALA A 39 -4.55 -5.64 12.20
N ASP A 40 -5.06 -5.35 11.01
CA ASP A 40 -5.27 -6.33 9.95
C ASP A 40 -4.84 -5.77 8.59
N LEU A 41 -4.87 -6.62 7.55
CA LEU A 41 -4.42 -6.25 6.21
C LEU A 41 -5.35 -5.23 5.53
N SER A 42 -6.59 -5.06 6.00
CA SER A 42 -7.51 -4.04 5.49
C SER A 42 -7.19 -2.64 6.01
N CYS A 43 -6.33 -2.52 7.02
CA CYS A 43 -5.86 -1.24 7.57
C CYS A 43 -4.88 -0.52 6.63
N THR A 44 -5.28 -0.26 5.39
CA THR A 44 -4.45 0.36 4.33
C THR A 44 -4.42 1.89 4.42
N TYR A 45 -5.34 2.49 5.17
CA TYR A 45 -5.38 3.93 5.36
C TYR A 45 -4.40 4.42 6.43
N VAL A 46 -3.15 4.64 6.02
CA VAL A 46 -2.06 5.02 6.91
C VAL A 46 -1.78 6.53 6.83
N ARG A 47 -1.87 7.24 7.96
CA ARG A 47 -1.62 8.68 8.05
C ARG A 47 -0.41 9.00 8.93
N GLY A 48 0.28 10.08 8.56
CA GLY A 48 1.45 10.59 9.30
C GLY A 48 2.53 9.51 9.42
N ASP A 49 3.12 9.41 10.61
CA ASP A 49 4.22 8.51 10.93
C ASP A 49 3.74 7.14 11.43
N THR A 50 2.47 6.76 11.17
CA THR A 50 1.98 5.41 11.48
C THR A 50 2.53 4.42 10.45
N VAL A 51 2.80 3.18 10.88
CA VAL A 51 3.17 2.08 9.99
C VAL A 51 2.32 0.85 10.32
N ILE A 52 1.81 0.16 9.30
CA ILE A 52 1.19 -1.17 9.41
C ILE A 52 2.15 -2.17 8.79
N ALA A 53 2.50 -3.25 9.49
CA ALA A 53 3.45 -4.24 8.97
C ALA A 53 3.14 -5.66 9.41
N GLY A 54 3.61 -6.62 8.63
CA GLY A 54 3.52 -8.05 8.93
C GLY A 54 4.59 -8.83 8.18
N CYS A 55 5.35 -9.65 8.91
CA CYS A 55 6.28 -10.62 8.35
C CYS A 55 5.70 -12.02 8.45
N PHE A 56 5.66 -12.72 7.32
CA PHE A 56 5.16 -14.07 7.16
C PHE A 56 6.25 -14.93 6.48
N PRO A 57 6.11 -16.27 6.44
CA PRO A 57 7.03 -17.12 5.69
C PRO A 57 7.14 -16.68 4.22
N GLY A 58 8.29 -16.11 3.84
CA GLY A 58 8.57 -15.67 2.48
C GLY A 58 7.87 -14.38 2.02
N LEU A 59 7.13 -13.68 2.89
CA LEU A 59 6.37 -12.48 2.55
C LEU A 59 6.52 -11.41 3.63
N ARG A 60 6.72 -10.16 3.22
CA ARG A 60 6.70 -8.98 4.10
C ARG A 60 5.73 -7.98 3.50
N ILE A 61 4.85 -7.45 4.33
CA ILE A 61 3.88 -6.42 3.95
C ILE A 61 4.13 -5.18 4.81
N LEU A 62 4.07 -4.02 4.18
CA LEU A 62 4.26 -2.72 4.79
C LEU A 62 3.27 -1.70 4.22
N GLY A 63 2.49 -1.06 5.08
CA GLY A 63 1.71 0.13 4.78
C GLY A 63 2.31 1.33 5.50
N ALA A 64 2.64 2.38 4.75
CA ALA A 64 3.15 3.64 5.28
C ALA A 64 2.74 4.79 4.34
N SER A 65 2.55 5.99 4.88
CA SER A 65 2.18 7.16 4.07
C SER A 65 3.24 7.49 2.99
N GLU A 66 4.50 7.19 3.27
CA GLU A 66 5.64 7.44 2.36
C GLU A 66 5.61 6.64 1.05
N VAL A 67 4.82 5.55 0.96
CA VAL A 67 4.76 4.72 -0.25
C VAL A 67 3.70 5.20 -1.24
N ALA A 68 2.77 6.04 -0.81
CA ALA A 68 1.72 6.63 -1.65
C ALA A 68 2.29 7.83 -2.44
N ILE A 69 2.99 7.53 -3.54
CA ILE A 69 3.64 8.54 -4.41
C ILE A 69 3.11 8.49 -5.85
N ASP A 70 2.97 9.67 -6.48
CA ASP A 70 2.46 9.80 -7.86
C ASP A 70 3.28 9.04 -8.91
N ARG A 71 4.57 8.83 -8.68
CA ARG A 71 5.48 8.13 -9.60
C ARG A 71 6.13 6.95 -8.91
N PRO A 72 5.49 5.76 -8.93
CA PRO A 72 6.00 4.56 -8.28
C PRO A 72 7.45 4.21 -8.64
N SER A 73 7.91 4.51 -9.87
CA SER A 73 9.31 4.29 -10.28
C SER A 73 10.35 5.04 -9.42
N ARG A 74 9.91 6.06 -8.67
CA ARG A 74 10.73 6.88 -7.76
C ARG A 74 10.62 6.45 -6.29
N LEU A 75 10.02 5.29 -6.01
CA LEU A 75 9.92 4.77 -4.65
C LEU A 75 11.32 4.72 -4.01
N PRO A 76 11.49 5.28 -2.80
CA PRO A 76 12.77 5.23 -2.11
C PRO A 76 13.29 3.80 -1.98
N SER A 77 14.58 3.60 -2.26
CA SER A 77 15.20 2.27 -2.29
C SER A 77 15.09 1.49 -0.96
N LYS A 78 14.87 2.18 0.17
CA LYS A 78 14.61 1.55 1.47
C LYS A 78 13.35 0.64 1.48
N PHE A 79 12.42 0.87 0.55
CA PHE A 79 11.21 0.06 0.39
C PHE A 79 11.36 -1.06 -0.66
N ILE A 80 12.48 -1.08 -1.40
CA ILE A 80 12.69 -2.02 -2.51
C ILE A 80 13.63 -3.12 -2.05
N ALA A 81 13.17 -4.37 -2.14
CA ALA A 81 14.02 -5.51 -1.81
C ALA A 81 15.12 -5.69 -2.86
N ALA A 82 16.36 -5.92 -2.40
CA ALA A 82 17.49 -6.18 -3.27
C ALA A 82 17.41 -7.54 -4.00
N GLN A 83 16.63 -8.48 -3.46
CA GLN A 83 16.37 -9.80 -4.04
C GLN A 83 14.89 -10.16 -3.85
N GLY A 84 14.33 -10.89 -4.81
CA GLY A 84 12.91 -11.24 -4.88
C GLY A 84 12.05 -10.13 -5.47
N THR A 85 10.74 -10.26 -5.30
CA THR A 85 9.75 -9.35 -5.87
C THR A 85 9.32 -8.30 -4.85
N THR A 86 9.29 -7.02 -5.26
CA THR A 86 8.62 -5.94 -4.52
C THR A 86 7.41 -5.49 -5.32
N LEU A 87 6.24 -5.48 -4.70
CA LEU A 87 5.01 -4.88 -5.23
C LEU A 87 4.71 -3.61 -4.42
N LEU A 88 4.60 -2.48 -5.11
CA LEU A 88 3.96 -1.28 -4.59
C LEU A 88 2.52 -1.23 -5.09
N HIS A 89 1.58 -0.90 -4.22
CA HIS A 89 0.20 -0.63 -4.56
C HIS A 89 -0.30 0.55 -3.71
N ALA A 90 -0.96 1.51 -4.34
CA ALA A 90 -1.58 2.65 -3.68
C ALA A 90 -2.86 3.06 -4.42
N MET A 91 -3.90 3.40 -3.65
CA MET A 91 -5.16 3.95 -4.16
C MET A 91 -5.61 5.13 -3.31
N HIS A 92 -6.32 6.07 -3.93
CA HIS A 92 -6.99 7.17 -3.24
C HIS A 92 -8.36 7.45 -3.86
N SER A 93 -9.40 6.91 -3.23
CA SER A 93 -10.77 6.92 -3.77
C SER A 93 -11.41 8.31 -3.89
N VAL A 94 -11.01 9.29 -3.09
CA VAL A 94 -11.55 10.67 -3.22
C VAL A 94 -11.19 11.32 -4.57
N VAL A 95 -10.08 10.90 -5.19
CA VAL A 95 -9.55 11.52 -6.41
C VAL A 95 -9.36 10.49 -7.53
N ASP A 96 -9.97 9.32 -7.38
CA ASP A 96 -9.82 8.15 -8.25
C ASP A 96 -8.38 7.94 -8.72
N TRP A 97 -7.45 7.93 -7.78
CA TRP A 97 -6.04 7.70 -8.10
C TRP A 97 -5.66 6.25 -7.83
N PHE A 98 -4.96 5.64 -8.79
CA PHE A 98 -4.34 4.34 -8.64
C PHE A 98 -2.90 4.39 -9.10
N ALA A 99 -2.01 3.78 -8.32
CA ALA A 99 -0.63 3.58 -8.67
C ALA A 99 -0.11 2.21 -8.22
N PHE A 100 0.69 1.55 -9.07
CA PHE A 100 1.40 0.33 -8.69
C PHE A 100 2.75 0.25 -9.39
N ALA A 101 3.65 -0.54 -8.81
CA ALA A 101 4.90 -0.90 -9.47
C ALA A 101 5.42 -2.25 -8.99
N ILE A 102 6.21 -2.88 -9.85
CA ILE A 102 6.84 -4.17 -9.58
C ILE A 102 8.34 -4.06 -9.84
N TRP A 103 9.12 -4.50 -8.87
CA TRP A 103 10.55 -4.73 -9.00
C TRP A 103 10.85 -6.21 -8.84
N GLU A 104 11.81 -6.70 -9.60
CA GLU A 104 12.43 -8.01 -9.41
C GLU A 104 13.93 -7.82 -9.16
N ASP A 105 14.42 -8.34 -8.04
CA ASP A 105 15.82 -8.22 -7.63
C ASP A 105 16.31 -6.75 -7.68
N GLY A 106 15.45 -5.84 -7.22
CA GLY A 106 15.70 -4.40 -7.21
C GLY A 106 15.55 -3.69 -8.55
N VAL A 107 15.24 -4.40 -9.64
CA VAL A 107 15.10 -3.85 -10.99
C VAL A 107 13.63 -3.59 -11.30
N LEU A 108 13.28 -2.35 -11.64
CA LEU A 108 11.92 -1.98 -12.03
C LEU A 108 11.48 -2.74 -13.29
N ARG A 109 10.33 -3.41 -13.21
CA ARG A 109 9.72 -4.18 -14.32
C ARG A 109 8.48 -3.50 -14.89
N ARG A 110 7.63 -2.99 -14.02
CA ARG A 110 6.36 -2.34 -14.36
C ARG A 110 6.11 -1.18 -13.41
N SER A 111 5.59 -0.07 -13.92
CA SER A 111 5.18 1.10 -13.14
C SER A 111 3.99 1.78 -13.80
N LEU A 112 2.89 1.95 -13.08
CA LEU A 112 1.70 2.64 -13.57
C LEU A 112 1.21 3.63 -12.51
N SER A 113 0.77 4.80 -12.94
CA SER A 113 0.05 5.76 -12.11
C SER A 113 -0.94 6.53 -12.97
N VAL A 114 -2.21 6.52 -12.57
CA VAL A 114 -3.33 7.09 -13.33
C VAL A 114 -4.32 7.78 -12.39
N SER A 115 -4.83 8.92 -12.79
CA SER A 115 -5.98 9.59 -12.15
C SER A 115 -6.78 10.37 -13.18
N PRO A 116 -8.08 10.61 -12.98
CA PRO A 116 -8.88 11.39 -13.92
C PRO A 116 -8.32 12.82 -14.11
N ASP A 117 -7.87 13.45 -13.03
CA ASP A 117 -7.37 14.83 -13.06
C ASP A 117 -6.07 14.99 -13.87
N ASN A 118 -5.22 13.96 -13.90
CA ASN A 118 -3.89 14.04 -14.51
C ASN A 118 -3.70 13.11 -15.72
N GLY A 119 -4.68 12.26 -16.03
CA GLY A 119 -4.52 11.22 -17.03
C GLY A 119 -3.52 10.16 -16.60
N VAL A 120 -2.66 9.73 -17.54
CA VAL A 120 -1.55 8.81 -17.27
C VAL A 120 -0.34 9.59 -16.76
N ILE A 121 -0.05 9.46 -15.47
CA ILE A 121 1.08 10.11 -14.78
C ILE A 121 2.39 9.36 -15.06
N GLU A 122 2.32 8.03 -15.11
CA GLU A 122 3.42 7.11 -15.39
C GLU A 122 2.90 5.83 -16.04
N ASP A 123 3.56 5.35 -17.09
CA ASP A 123 3.32 4.04 -17.71
C ASP A 123 4.65 3.51 -18.26
N VAL A 124 5.32 2.68 -17.46
CA VAL A 124 6.66 2.14 -17.74
C VAL A 124 6.63 0.62 -17.66
N GLY A 125 7.35 -0.02 -18.59
CA GLY A 125 7.45 -1.48 -18.66
C GLY A 125 6.33 -2.14 -19.46
N GLU A 126 6.43 -3.46 -19.60
CA GLU A 126 5.42 -4.26 -20.31
C GLU A 126 4.21 -4.47 -19.41
N ARG A 127 3.01 -4.23 -19.96
CA ARG A 127 1.74 -4.41 -19.26
C ARG A 127 1.48 -5.89 -18.99
N PHE A 128 0.92 -6.20 -17.84
CA PHE A 128 0.45 -7.56 -17.54
C PHE A 128 -0.84 -7.88 -18.31
N ALA A 129 -1.08 -9.17 -18.54
CA ALA A 129 -2.26 -9.63 -19.28
C ALA A 129 -3.59 -9.19 -18.66
N PHE A 130 -3.66 -9.08 -17.33
CA PHE A 130 -4.87 -8.61 -16.63
C PHE A 130 -5.15 -7.12 -16.87
N GLU A 131 -4.14 -6.33 -17.27
CA GLU A 131 -4.33 -4.91 -17.61
C GLU A 131 -4.98 -4.74 -18.98
N THR A 132 -4.71 -5.66 -19.93
CA THR A 132 -5.12 -5.54 -21.35
C THR A 132 -6.60 -5.23 -21.53
N PRO A 133 -7.56 -5.92 -20.88
CA PRO A 133 -8.99 -5.63 -21.03
C PRO A 133 -9.36 -4.18 -20.69
N TYR A 134 -8.67 -3.55 -19.73
CA TYR A 134 -8.93 -2.16 -19.34
C TYR A 134 -8.46 -1.20 -20.43
N TRP A 135 -7.25 -1.41 -20.97
CA TRP A 135 -6.70 -0.58 -22.05
C TRP A 135 -7.46 -0.74 -23.37
N ASP A 136 -8.04 -1.91 -23.62
CA ASP A 136 -8.82 -2.19 -24.82
C ASP A 136 -10.29 -1.72 -24.71
N GLY A 137 -10.69 -1.15 -23.55
CA GLY A 137 -12.02 -0.58 -23.35
C GLY A 137 -13.10 -1.59 -22.96
N ALA A 138 -12.74 -2.79 -22.52
CA ALA A 138 -13.70 -3.78 -22.02
C ALA A 138 -14.24 -3.43 -20.61
N HIS A 139 -13.59 -2.51 -19.91
CA HIS A 139 -14.00 -1.98 -18.60
C HIS A 139 -14.18 -0.46 -18.69
N PRO A 140 -15.28 0.04 -19.29
CA PRO A 140 -15.48 1.46 -19.47
C PRO A 140 -15.66 2.18 -18.12
N ALA A 141 -15.07 3.36 -17.95
CA ALA A 141 -15.12 4.12 -16.70
C ALA A 141 -16.53 4.59 -16.28
N VAL A 142 -17.45 4.63 -17.23
CA VAL A 142 -18.85 5.05 -17.06
C VAL A 142 -19.73 4.02 -17.76
N ASP A 143 -20.93 3.78 -17.24
CA ASP A 143 -21.90 2.94 -17.92
C ASP A 143 -22.22 3.57 -19.29
N PRO A 144 -22.00 2.85 -20.41
CA PRO A 144 -22.33 3.36 -21.74
C PRO A 144 -23.81 3.72 -21.93
N GLN A 145 -24.69 3.27 -21.04
CA GLN A 145 -26.14 3.48 -21.08
C GLN A 145 -26.59 4.69 -20.25
N GLU A 146 -25.73 5.23 -19.39
CA GLU A 146 -25.98 6.47 -18.65
C GLU A 146 -25.56 7.69 -19.50
N GLU A 147 -26.27 8.81 -19.39
CA GLU A 147 -25.81 10.09 -19.95
C GLU A 147 -24.56 10.54 -19.20
N SER A 148 -23.41 10.02 -19.64
CA SER A 148 -22.14 10.19 -18.95
C SER A 148 -21.66 11.63 -19.05
N GLY A 149 -21.39 12.27 -17.91
CA GLY A 149 -20.35 13.30 -17.88
C GLY A 149 -19.04 12.73 -18.45
N SER A 150 -18.18 13.56 -19.05
CA SER A 150 -16.94 13.05 -19.67
C SER A 150 -15.95 12.60 -18.59
N TYR A 151 -15.96 11.33 -18.22
CA TYR A 151 -14.84 10.75 -17.48
C TYR A 151 -13.62 10.73 -18.42
N PRO A 152 -12.47 11.29 -18.01
CA PRO A 152 -11.36 11.56 -18.94
C PRO A 152 -10.51 10.33 -19.27
N LEU A 153 -10.74 9.20 -18.59
CA LEU A 153 -10.01 7.95 -18.77
C LEU A 153 -10.90 6.86 -19.39
N ALA A 154 -10.26 5.89 -20.05
CA ALA A 154 -10.95 4.74 -20.66
C ALA A 154 -11.62 3.82 -19.61
N PHE A 155 -11.04 3.73 -18.42
CA PHE A 155 -11.49 2.90 -17.31
C PHE A 155 -11.37 3.66 -15.98
N HIS A 156 -12.09 3.21 -14.97
CA HIS A 156 -12.00 3.78 -13.62
C HIS A 156 -10.71 3.30 -12.94
N PRO A 157 -9.79 4.18 -12.52
CA PRO A 157 -8.50 3.80 -11.92
C PRO A 157 -8.58 2.78 -10.79
N LEU A 158 -9.56 2.94 -9.89
CA LEU A 158 -9.75 2.04 -8.76
C LEU A 158 -10.14 0.61 -9.20
N GLU A 159 -10.86 0.43 -10.31
CA GLU A 159 -11.21 -0.92 -10.79
C GLU A 159 -9.97 -1.70 -11.23
N LEU A 160 -9.02 -1.04 -11.89
CA LEU A 160 -7.72 -1.64 -12.22
C LEU A 160 -6.88 -1.86 -10.96
N GLY A 161 -7.00 -0.96 -9.98
CA GLY A 161 -6.39 -1.11 -8.67
C GLY A 161 -6.84 -2.36 -7.93
N GLU A 162 -8.14 -2.65 -7.92
CA GLU A 162 -8.70 -3.89 -7.36
C GLU A 162 -8.29 -5.13 -8.15
N ALA A 163 -8.25 -5.06 -9.49
CA ALA A 163 -7.73 -6.14 -10.32
C ALA A 163 -6.26 -6.47 -10.01
N THR A 164 -5.46 -5.46 -9.70
CA THR A 164 -4.07 -5.63 -9.30
C THR A 164 -3.95 -6.36 -7.95
N LEU A 165 -4.77 -5.99 -6.96
CA LEU A 165 -4.80 -6.71 -5.67
C LEU A 165 -5.26 -8.16 -5.85
N ARG A 166 -6.28 -8.40 -6.68
CA ARG A 166 -6.79 -9.74 -6.97
C ARG A 166 -5.73 -10.62 -7.62
N GLU A 167 -5.02 -10.08 -8.60
CA GLU A 167 -3.99 -10.83 -9.34
C GLU A 167 -2.82 -11.22 -8.44
N PHE A 168 -2.24 -10.25 -7.72
CA PHE A 168 -0.98 -10.48 -6.99
C PHE A 168 -1.16 -10.94 -5.55
N LEU A 169 -2.25 -10.58 -4.89
CA LEU A 169 -2.47 -10.82 -3.46
C LEU A 169 -3.73 -11.64 -3.15
N GLY A 170 -4.66 -11.76 -4.10
CA GLY A 170 -5.85 -12.61 -3.99
C GLY A 170 -6.96 -12.04 -3.11
N PHE A 171 -7.00 -10.73 -2.90
CA PHE A 171 -8.07 -10.02 -2.22
C PHE A 171 -8.42 -8.71 -2.94
N GLU A 172 -9.49 -8.06 -2.48
CA GLU A 172 -9.96 -6.74 -2.91
C GLU A 172 -10.31 -5.90 -1.66
N LEU A 173 -10.39 -4.58 -1.80
CA LEU A 173 -10.68 -3.65 -0.70
C LEU A 173 -11.99 -2.89 -0.91
N GLU A 174 -12.26 -2.41 -2.12
CA GLU A 174 -13.40 -1.58 -2.45
C GLU A 174 -14.39 -2.29 -3.41
N GLY A 175 -15.61 -1.76 -3.52
CA GLY A 175 -16.63 -2.29 -4.41
C GLY A 175 -17.32 -3.57 -3.93
N TYR A 176 -17.83 -4.37 -4.88
CA TYR A 176 -18.44 -5.67 -4.58
C TYR A 176 -17.35 -6.72 -4.43
N VAL A 177 -16.97 -7.02 -3.18
CA VAL A 177 -15.96 -8.02 -2.87
C VAL A 177 -16.51 -9.42 -3.16
N ASP A 178 -15.87 -10.15 -4.08
CA ASP A 178 -16.20 -11.55 -4.36
C ASP A 178 -16.01 -12.39 -3.09
N PRO A 179 -17.06 -13.07 -2.57
CA PRO A 179 -16.96 -13.86 -1.34
C PRO A 179 -16.01 -15.06 -1.44
N ALA A 180 -15.57 -15.44 -2.65
CA ALA A 180 -14.55 -16.47 -2.86
C ALA A 180 -13.11 -15.97 -2.62
N LEU A 181 -12.90 -14.66 -2.51
CA LEU A 181 -11.58 -14.08 -2.25
C LEU A 181 -11.20 -14.07 -0.78
N LEU A 182 -9.89 -13.88 -0.55
CA LEU A 182 -9.36 -13.68 0.78
C LEU A 182 -9.96 -12.41 1.39
N LYS A 183 -10.33 -12.48 2.67
CA LYS A 183 -10.80 -11.35 3.46
C LYS A 183 -9.62 -10.71 4.18
N PRO A 184 -9.17 -9.50 3.78
CA PRO A 184 -7.99 -8.89 4.36
C PRO A 184 -8.15 -8.58 5.87
N GLU A 185 -9.38 -8.41 6.36
CA GLU A 185 -9.68 -8.20 7.78
C GLU A 185 -9.32 -9.41 8.65
N HIS A 186 -9.14 -10.59 8.04
CA HIS A 186 -8.78 -11.80 8.76
C HIS A 186 -7.27 -12.06 8.81
N ILE A 187 -6.47 -11.29 8.07
CA ILE A 187 -5.01 -11.39 8.09
C ILE A 187 -4.48 -10.43 9.15
N ALA A 188 -4.04 -10.97 10.27
CA ALA A 188 -3.49 -10.17 11.36
C ALA A 188 -2.21 -9.43 10.93
N MET A 189 -2.09 -8.19 11.39
CA MET A 189 -0.96 -7.29 11.16
C MET A 189 -0.60 -6.58 12.47
N PHE A 190 0.52 -5.86 12.47
CA PHE A 190 0.93 -5.00 13.58
C PHE A 190 0.88 -3.53 13.16
N LYS A 191 0.37 -2.68 14.06
CA LYS A 191 0.37 -1.23 13.93
C LYS A 191 1.43 -0.61 14.84
N PHE A 192 2.30 0.17 14.24
CA PHE A 192 3.36 0.93 14.87
C PHE A 192 2.97 2.40 14.85
N GLU A 193 2.84 2.98 16.04
CA GLU A 193 2.59 4.41 16.21
C GLU A 193 3.81 5.05 16.87
N PRO A 194 4.14 6.31 16.53
CA PRO A 194 5.21 7.03 17.20
C PRO A 194 4.99 7.02 18.70
N SER A 195 6.05 6.74 19.44
CA SER A 195 6.08 6.95 20.88
C SER A 195 5.69 8.40 21.15
N LYS A 196 4.68 8.61 21.99
CA LYS A 196 4.38 9.95 22.49
C LYS A 196 5.67 10.44 23.15
N SER A 197 6.29 11.46 22.58
CA SER A 197 7.35 12.17 23.27
C SER A 197 6.75 12.67 24.58
N THR A 198 7.21 12.13 25.71
CA THR A 198 6.97 12.76 27.01
C THR A 198 7.45 14.20 26.83
N PRO A 199 6.58 15.23 26.97
CA PRO A 199 7.07 16.59 26.91
C PRO A 199 8.16 16.69 27.97
N VAL A 200 9.38 16.99 27.53
CA VAL A 200 10.44 17.37 28.45
C VAL A 200 9.90 18.60 29.16
N LEU A 201 9.46 18.43 30.40
CA LEU A 201 9.25 19.54 31.31
C LEU A 201 10.63 20.19 31.44
N LEU A 202 10.93 21.16 30.59
CA LEU A 202 12.00 22.12 30.86
C LEU A 202 11.69 22.63 32.25
N ASP A 203 12.61 22.40 33.19
CA ASP A 203 12.55 22.87 34.56
C ASP A 203 12.08 24.32 34.60
N ALA A 204 10.78 24.51 34.78
CA ALA A 204 10.16 25.81 34.90
C ALA A 204 10.56 26.35 36.27
N LYS A 205 11.71 27.03 36.33
CA LYS A 205 12.07 27.84 37.49
C LYS A 205 10.92 28.82 37.73
N PRO A 206 10.27 28.82 38.91
CA PRO A 206 9.17 29.72 39.18
C PRO A 206 9.67 31.16 39.17
N TRP A 207 9.12 31.98 38.27
CA TRP A 207 9.42 33.40 38.12
C TRP A 207 8.53 34.22 39.07
N TRP A 208 8.66 33.99 40.38
CA TRP A 208 8.09 34.89 41.38
C TRP A 208 9.18 35.29 42.38
N LYS A 209 9.70 36.50 42.22
CA LYS A 209 10.29 37.27 43.32
C LYS A 209 9.71 38.68 43.25
N PHE A 210 9.17 39.10 44.38
CA PHE A 210 8.50 40.37 44.67
C PHE A 210 9.32 41.60 44.28
N TRP A 211 8.61 42.63 43.81
CA TRP A 211 8.84 44.04 44.14
C TRP A 211 7.51 44.65 44.56
#